data_AF-A0A9P8Y8H5-F1
#
_entry.id   AF-A0A9P8Y8H5-F1
#
_cell.length_a   1.000
_cell.length_b   1.000
_cell.length_c   1.000
_cell.angle_alpha   90.00
_cell.angle_beta   90.00
_cell.angle_gamma   90.00
#
_symmetry.space_group_name_H-M   'P 1'
#
loop_
_entity.id
_entity.type
_entity.pdbx_description
1 polymer ?
#
loop_
_entity_poly.entity_id
_entity_poly.type
_entity_poly.pdbx_seq_one_letter_code
_entity_poly.pdbx_strand_id
1 'polypeptide(L)'
;MRPPPLRAATITALAVSPYLAAALATGFQHTYPRRDGLGRGRSGSIALPPFPRRGDSSLTVSASVLPSTAPLASPPSPLPHAGSSGGTVTTGVGAEGDTFQLNILNRQVPDKDLWVYIEGQDIWGRPGFIMPNKDPTAPATWFLPDARGGTNVDVPNEVIGMQMARNTGSGNGNNNKPPVLSLRMPDNIVSGRVYLSEDPLVFRCHASNATFGGTTIAQPSALLPSNDPASKARFGFVELTWRSIDVAAQAKRGIYANLSFVDWVGMLLGMSIKEARGAQQDKHVIPGLKGKGGITDAQVMNEMCTELENVAAKPGGKHAWWKHLCRRDGTETLRILSPNMVLSVPPDILGVDAAVQEQARTYFDEYVDAVWQRYATEPLRVDTQISPAEPGQDGWDRAATGTGSICDCTTAGGGSSNIMTCNCPAVFQPEDLQTVSFQRPTGGDIFSCSTGPFAAAQNPQIEARQLRARLCAGFVRTTLLLDSLTPSINVPATEYYKTGVHEYRGQEVYVDTHDYYSEIEHRYLKDGFGYTFSFDDVNPGIENAAGVIEMADPEFMNIVAGGWKDGDERPVAEIQN
;
A
#
# COMPACT_ATOMS: atom_id res chain seq x y z
N MET A 1 60.55 -2.35 -44.75
CA MET A 1 59.84 -3.49 -45.38
C MET A 1 58.50 -3.67 -44.67
N ARG A 2 57.48 -4.05 -45.43
CA ARG A 2 56.04 -4.02 -45.12
C ARG A 2 55.64 -4.84 -43.87
N PRO A 3 54.60 -4.43 -43.12
CA PRO A 3 53.89 -5.33 -42.21
C PRO A 3 52.90 -6.23 -42.99
N PRO A 4 52.68 -7.50 -42.60
CA PRO A 4 51.61 -8.36 -43.12
C PRO A 4 50.35 -8.32 -42.18
N PRO A 5 49.16 -8.81 -42.60
CA PRO A 5 48.03 -7.93 -42.88
C PRO A 5 46.82 -8.08 -41.94
N LEU A 6 45.92 -7.09 -42.06
CA LEU A 6 44.57 -6.99 -41.50
C LEU A 6 43.69 -8.22 -41.77
N ARG A 7 42.91 -8.62 -40.75
CA ARG A 7 41.60 -9.27 -40.93
C ARG A 7 40.53 -8.47 -40.21
N ALA A 8 39.39 -8.38 -40.89
CA ALA A 8 38.27 -7.48 -40.62
C ALA A 8 37.48 -7.82 -39.36
N ALA A 9 36.84 -6.77 -38.83
CA ALA A 9 35.95 -6.77 -37.68
C ALA A 9 34.68 -7.60 -37.90
N THR A 10 34.20 -8.21 -36.82
CA THR A 10 32.78 -8.53 -36.61
C THR A 10 32.41 -7.94 -35.26
N ILE A 11 31.66 -6.84 -35.28
CA ILE A 11 31.09 -6.22 -34.09
C ILE A 11 29.82 -6.99 -33.76
N THR A 12 29.84 -7.77 -32.67
CA THR A 12 28.63 -8.29 -32.05
C THR A 12 28.17 -7.26 -31.03
N ALA A 13 26.98 -6.70 -31.23
CA ALA A 13 26.38 -5.70 -30.37
C ALA A 13 26.09 -6.28 -28.98
N LEU A 14 26.64 -5.63 -27.94
CA LEU A 14 26.23 -5.79 -26.55
C LEU A 14 24.88 -5.08 -26.37
N ALA A 15 23.86 -5.83 -25.99
CA ALA A 15 22.58 -5.30 -25.55
C ALA A 15 22.76 -4.68 -24.15
N VAL A 16 22.69 -3.34 -24.08
CA VAL A 16 22.66 -2.58 -22.83
C VAL A 16 21.20 -2.37 -22.44
N SER A 17 20.89 -2.71 -21.18
CA SER A 17 19.59 -2.57 -20.53
C SER A 17 19.12 -1.10 -20.43
N PRO A 18 17.85 -0.76 -20.73
CA PRO A 18 17.35 0.60 -20.70
C PRO A 18 16.81 0.96 -19.31
N TYR A 19 17.69 1.28 -18.37
CA TYR A 19 17.34 1.95 -17.11
C TYR A 19 18.40 3.01 -16.78
N LEU A 20 18.55 4.03 -17.64
CA LEU A 20 19.24 5.28 -17.31
C LEU A 20 19.09 6.31 -18.44
N ALA A 21 18.02 7.12 -18.47
CA ALA A 21 18.00 8.40 -19.21
C ALA A 21 16.73 9.20 -18.94
N ALA A 22 16.74 10.07 -17.92
CA ALA A 22 15.90 11.28 -17.88
C ALA A 22 16.42 12.25 -16.81
N ALA A 23 17.62 12.79 -17.03
CA ALA A 23 18.06 14.01 -16.38
C ALA A 23 18.95 14.78 -17.34
N LEU A 24 18.73 16.10 -17.41
CA LEU A 24 19.51 17.13 -18.10
C LEU A 24 19.16 17.40 -19.58
N ALA A 25 18.22 18.32 -19.80
CA ALA A 25 18.21 19.15 -20.99
C ALA A 25 17.48 20.49 -20.76
N THR A 26 18.12 21.45 -20.08
CA THR A 26 17.91 22.88 -20.35
C THR A 26 19.25 23.60 -20.23
N GLY A 27 20.00 23.64 -21.33
CA GLY A 27 21.08 24.59 -21.52
C GLY A 27 20.62 25.66 -22.49
N PHE A 28 20.60 26.93 -22.07
CA PHE A 28 20.74 28.04 -23.01
C PHE A 28 21.81 29.02 -22.51
N GLN A 29 22.61 29.43 -23.49
CA GLN A 29 23.92 30.04 -23.44
C GLN A 29 24.00 31.38 -22.69
N HIS A 30 25.07 31.55 -21.90
CA HIS A 30 25.59 32.84 -21.46
C HIS A 30 26.44 33.48 -22.57
N THR A 31 26.14 34.74 -22.91
CA THR A 31 27.07 35.66 -23.58
C THR A 31 27.38 36.84 -22.64
N TYR A 32 28.68 37.10 -22.45
CA TYR A 32 29.23 38.24 -21.69
C TYR A 32 29.06 39.57 -22.44
N PRO A 33 29.17 40.71 -21.71
CA PRO A 33 29.92 41.83 -22.29
C PRO A 33 30.97 42.44 -21.35
N ARG A 34 32.04 42.95 -21.98
CA ARG A 34 33.07 43.83 -21.39
C ARG A 34 32.57 45.29 -21.34
N ARG A 35 33.16 46.06 -20.41
CA ARG A 35 33.09 47.52 -20.23
C ARG A 35 33.50 48.31 -21.49
N ASP A 36 32.85 49.45 -21.73
CA ASP A 36 33.45 50.80 -21.76
C ASP A 36 32.39 51.92 -22.02
N GLY A 37 32.60 53.10 -21.40
CA GLY A 37 32.39 54.41 -22.05
C GLY A 37 31.03 55.15 -21.97
N LEU A 38 30.98 56.18 -21.09
CA LEU A 38 30.52 57.57 -21.30
C LEU A 38 29.29 57.89 -22.20
N GLY A 39 28.31 58.66 -21.67
CA GLY A 39 27.45 59.51 -22.50
C GLY A 39 26.16 60.04 -21.85
N ARG A 40 26.02 61.37 -21.75
CA ARG A 40 24.86 62.13 -21.26
C ARG A 40 23.67 62.11 -22.24
N GLY A 41 22.43 62.34 -21.74
CA GLY A 41 21.43 63.11 -22.50
C GLY A 41 19.93 62.78 -22.35
N ARG A 42 19.25 63.51 -21.44
CA ARG A 42 17.91 64.13 -21.52
C ARG A 42 16.67 63.43 -22.15
N SER A 43 15.63 63.42 -21.30
CA SER A 43 14.23 63.91 -21.48
C SER A 43 13.24 63.20 -22.42
N GLY A 44 12.12 62.77 -21.83
CA GLY A 44 10.83 62.59 -22.49
C GLY A 44 9.75 62.19 -21.47
N SER A 45 8.84 63.11 -21.16
CA SER A 45 7.80 63.00 -20.13
C SER A 45 6.44 62.54 -20.71
N ILE A 46 5.73 61.75 -19.90
CA ILE A 46 4.25 61.71 -19.70
C ILE A 46 3.36 61.08 -20.80
N ALA A 47 2.67 59.98 -20.44
CA ALA A 47 1.20 59.85 -20.48
C ALA A 47 0.72 58.49 -19.87
N LEU A 48 -0.10 58.54 -18.81
CA LEU A 48 -1.08 57.51 -18.41
C LEU A 48 -2.45 57.98 -18.92
N PRO A 49 -3.39 57.14 -19.43
CA PRO A 49 -4.14 56.11 -18.66
C PRO A 49 -4.62 54.92 -19.56
N PRO A 50 -5.66 54.07 -19.26
CA PRO A 50 -6.35 53.72 -18.01
C PRO A 50 -6.31 52.20 -17.67
N PHE A 51 -6.73 51.86 -16.45
CA PHE A 51 -7.00 50.49 -15.97
C PHE A 51 -8.08 49.75 -16.79
N PRO A 52 -7.91 48.44 -17.07
CA PRO A 52 -9.03 47.54 -17.30
C PRO A 52 -9.42 46.76 -16.03
N ARG A 53 -10.73 46.54 -15.93
CA ARG A 53 -11.44 45.84 -14.86
C ARG A 53 -11.16 44.33 -14.86
N ARG A 54 -11.42 43.73 -13.68
CA ARG A 54 -11.56 42.29 -13.38
C ARG A 54 -12.02 41.47 -14.58
N GLY A 55 -11.14 40.55 -15.01
CA GLY A 55 -11.50 39.35 -15.75
C GLY A 55 -11.22 38.16 -14.85
N ASP A 56 -12.22 37.30 -14.66
CA ASP A 56 -12.12 36.02 -13.97
C ASP A 56 -10.92 35.23 -14.49
N SER A 57 -9.99 34.92 -13.59
CA SER A 57 -8.96 33.92 -13.83
C SER A 57 -9.42 32.65 -13.13
N SER A 58 -10.17 31.83 -13.85
CA SER A 58 -10.37 30.43 -13.49
C SER A 58 -9.00 29.74 -13.53
N LEU A 59 -8.38 29.61 -12.36
CA LEU A 59 -7.21 28.77 -12.15
C LEU A 59 -7.63 27.31 -12.38
N THR A 60 -7.37 26.82 -13.58
CA THR A 60 -7.38 25.40 -13.89
C THR A 60 -6.16 24.77 -13.22
N VAL A 61 -6.37 24.28 -12.00
CA VAL A 61 -5.39 23.43 -11.32
C VAL A 61 -5.40 22.09 -12.05
N SER A 62 -4.33 21.79 -12.77
CA SER A 62 -4.11 20.47 -13.36
C SER A 62 -3.98 19.45 -12.23
N ALA A 63 -4.83 18.42 -12.25
CA ALA A 63 -4.91 17.33 -11.26
C ALA A 63 -3.69 16.38 -11.25
N SER A 64 -2.51 16.85 -11.66
CA SER A 64 -1.32 16.03 -11.93
C SER A 64 -0.41 15.83 -10.72
N VAL A 65 -0.87 16.17 -9.51
CA VAL A 65 -0.09 15.99 -8.27
C VAL A 65 -0.97 15.33 -7.21
N LEU A 66 -1.42 14.10 -7.49
CA LEU A 66 -1.67 13.13 -6.43
C LEU A 66 -0.41 12.28 -6.36
N PRO A 67 0.26 12.15 -5.20
CA PRO A 67 1.33 11.17 -5.06
C PRO A 67 0.76 9.79 -5.39
N SER A 68 1.54 8.99 -6.10
CA SER A 68 1.32 7.55 -6.25
C SER A 68 0.91 6.97 -4.90
N THR A 69 -0.13 6.13 -4.91
CA THR A 69 -0.39 5.19 -3.81
C THR A 69 0.92 4.57 -3.34
N ALA A 70 1.00 4.24 -2.05
CA ALA A 70 2.13 3.51 -1.50
C ALA A 70 2.50 2.36 -2.46
N PRO A 71 3.80 2.15 -2.77
CA PRO A 71 4.19 1.06 -3.64
C PRO A 71 3.67 -0.23 -3.02
N LEU A 72 2.93 -1.02 -3.81
CA LEU A 72 2.53 -2.38 -3.44
C LEU A 72 3.74 -3.09 -2.83
N ALA A 73 3.56 -3.64 -1.63
CA ALA A 73 4.53 -4.55 -1.06
C ALA A 73 4.77 -5.66 -2.10
N SER A 74 5.99 -5.75 -2.64
CA SER A 74 6.34 -6.91 -3.47
C SER A 74 6.21 -8.16 -2.61
N PRO A 75 5.58 -9.22 -3.12
CA PRO A 75 5.35 -10.45 -2.37
C PRO A 75 6.67 -11.09 -1.90
N PRO A 76 6.75 -11.62 -0.67
CA PRO A 76 7.75 -12.65 -0.33
C PRO A 76 7.45 -13.94 -1.12
N SER A 77 8.46 -14.79 -1.28
CA SER A 77 8.41 -16.00 -2.11
C SER A 77 7.93 -17.22 -1.33
N PRO A 78 7.37 -18.25 -2.02
CA PRO A 78 6.77 -19.41 -1.38
C PRO A 78 7.79 -20.24 -0.58
N LEU A 79 7.36 -20.72 0.59
CA LEU A 79 8.10 -21.64 1.45
C LEU A 79 8.32 -23.01 0.76
N PRO A 80 9.53 -23.60 0.76
CA PRO A 80 9.71 -24.95 0.26
C PRO A 80 9.19 -25.99 1.26
N HIS A 81 8.24 -26.83 0.80
CA HIS A 81 7.81 -28.03 1.51
C HIS A 81 8.86 -29.14 1.42
N ALA A 82 9.11 -29.80 2.56
CA ALA A 82 10.04 -30.92 2.69
C ALA A 82 9.66 -32.11 1.79
N GLY A 83 10.68 -32.69 1.16
CA GLY A 83 10.52 -33.71 0.13
C GLY A 83 9.89 -35.02 0.59
N SER A 84 9.15 -35.65 -0.33
CA SER A 84 8.94 -37.10 -0.31
C SER A 84 9.00 -37.67 -1.72
N SER A 85 9.55 -38.86 -1.81
CA SER A 85 10.08 -39.54 -2.99
C SER A 85 9.03 -40.26 -3.84
N GLY A 86 9.19 -40.17 -5.16
CA GLY A 86 9.06 -41.29 -6.10
C GLY A 86 7.68 -41.87 -6.37
N GLY A 87 6.99 -41.36 -7.40
CA GLY A 87 5.85 -42.01 -8.03
C GLY A 87 5.62 -41.47 -9.45
N THR A 88 5.67 -42.34 -10.45
CA THR A 88 5.57 -42.01 -11.88
C THR A 88 4.19 -41.40 -12.21
N VAL A 89 4.15 -40.16 -12.69
CA VAL A 89 2.91 -39.50 -13.15
C VAL A 89 2.79 -39.63 -14.66
N THR A 90 1.74 -40.33 -15.10
CA THR A 90 1.28 -40.37 -16.49
C THR A 90 0.79 -39.00 -16.94
N THR A 91 1.30 -38.54 -18.08
CA THR A 91 0.90 -37.31 -18.77
C THR A 91 -0.55 -37.40 -19.25
N GLY A 92 -1.47 -36.82 -18.49
CA GLY A 92 -2.82 -36.49 -18.91
C GLY A 92 -2.97 -34.98 -18.93
N VAL A 93 -3.30 -34.42 -20.09
CA VAL A 93 -3.71 -33.02 -20.24
C VAL A 93 -5.00 -32.83 -19.44
N GLY A 94 -4.93 -32.10 -18.33
CA GLY A 94 -6.07 -31.91 -17.42
C GLY A 94 -7.09 -30.94 -18.00
N ALA A 95 -8.27 -31.46 -18.33
CA ALA A 95 -9.51 -30.71 -18.45
C ALA A 95 -10.21 -30.69 -17.08
N GLU A 96 -10.93 -29.61 -16.76
CA GLU A 96 -11.77 -29.42 -15.56
C GLU A 96 -11.05 -29.55 -14.20
N GLY A 97 -10.22 -28.54 -13.85
CA GLY A 97 -9.60 -28.44 -12.52
C GLY A 97 -8.92 -27.10 -12.16
N ASP A 98 -8.68 -26.22 -13.15
CA ASP A 98 -7.70 -25.12 -13.03
C ASP A 98 -8.30 -23.71 -12.77
N THR A 99 -9.55 -23.59 -12.34
CA THR A 99 -10.22 -22.28 -12.27
C THR A 99 -10.31 -21.74 -10.86
N PHE A 100 -9.49 -20.73 -10.55
CA PHE A 100 -9.64 -19.92 -9.34
C PHE A 100 -10.99 -19.18 -9.37
N GLN A 101 -11.84 -19.46 -8.37
CA GLN A 101 -13.16 -18.84 -8.25
C GLN A 101 -13.14 -17.70 -7.24
N LEU A 102 -13.50 -16.49 -7.69
CA LEU A 102 -13.72 -15.34 -6.81
C LEU A 102 -15.21 -15.22 -6.50
N ASN A 103 -15.56 -15.20 -5.22
CA ASN A 103 -16.91 -15.03 -4.74
C ASN A 103 -17.02 -13.76 -3.89
N ILE A 104 -18.11 -13.03 -4.04
CA ILE A 104 -18.43 -11.86 -3.24
C ILE A 104 -19.78 -12.09 -2.56
N LEU A 105 -19.83 -11.91 -1.25
CA LEU A 105 -21.03 -12.08 -0.43
C LEU A 105 -21.48 -10.70 0.07
N ASN A 106 -22.72 -10.32 -0.22
CA ASN A 106 -23.30 -9.08 0.30
C ASN A 106 -24.01 -9.33 1.64
N ARG A 107 -23.36 -8.96 2.74
CA ARG A 107 -23.90 -9.02 4.11
C ARG A 107 -24.27 -7.65 4.69
N GLN A 108 -24.20 -6.59 3.89
CA GLN A 108 -24.64 -5.25 4.29
C GLN A 108 -26.06 -5.27 4.87
N VAL A 109 -26.35 -4.31 5.75
CA VAL A 109 -27.68 -4.15 6.38
C VAL A 109 -28.70 -3.69 5.31
N PRO A 110 -30.01 -4.00 5.45
CA PRO A 110 -30.95 -3.87 4.33
C PRO A 110 -31.28 -2.44 3.95
N ASP A 111 -30.67 -1.88 2.91
CA ASP A 111 -31.16 -0.65 2.25
C ASP A 111 -30.58 -0.33 0.86
N LYS A 112 -29.38 -0.84 0.49
CA LYS A 112 -28.77 -0.53 -0.83
C LYS A 112 -28.23 -1.75 -1.58
N ASP A 113 -28.23 -1.65 -2.91
CA ASP A 113 -27.50 -2.57 -3.78
C ASP A 113 -25.99 -2.35 -3.61
N LEU A 114 -25.19 -3.37 -3.90
CA LEU A 114 -23.74 -3.30 -3.78
C LEU A 114 -23.10 -3.26 -5.17
N TRP A 115 -22.28 -2.25 -5.41
CA TRP A 115 -21.47 -2.12 -6.63
C TRP A 115 -20.12 -2.81 -6.44
N VAL A 116 -19.71 -3.58 -7.44
CA VAL A 116 -18.44 -4.30 -7.49
C VAL A 116 -17.64 -3.87 -8.71
N TYR A 117 -16.35 -3.59 -8.52
CA TYR A 117 -15.38 -3.37 -9.59
C TYR A 117 -14.13 -4.20 -9.32
N ILE A 118 -13.62 -4.89 -10.34
CA ILE A 118 -12.38 -5.66 -10.24
C ILE A 118 -11.37 -5.03 -11.20
N GLU A 119 -10.50 -4.18 -10.68
CA GLU A 119 -9.48 -3.45 -11.44
C GLU A 119 -8.10 -4.10 -11.22
N GLY A 120 -7.24 -4.08 -12.22
CA GLY A 120 -5.87 -4.57 -12.09
C GLY A 120 -5.15 -4.65 -13.43
N GLN A 121 -4.07 -5.42 -13.49
CA GLN A 121 -3.27 -5.61 -14.69
C GLN A 121 -3.32 -7.05 -15.23
N ASP A 122 -3.40 -7.17 -16.55
CA ASP A 122 -3.31 -8.46 -17.24
C ASP A 122 -1.86 -8.99 -17.33
N ILE A 123 -1.64 -10.17 -17.96
CA ILE A 123 -0.30 -10.78 -18.07
C ILE A 123 0.72 -9.89 -18.80
N TRP A 124 0.26 -8.88 -19.54
CA TRP A 124 1.11 -7.95 -20.30
C TRP A 124 1.34 -6.64 -19.54
N GLY A 125 0.84 -6.52 -18.30
CA GLY A 125 0.92 -5.30 -17.50
C GLY A 125 -0.04 -4.20 -17.96
N ARG A 126 -1.05 -4.52 -18.78
CA ARG A 126 -2.04 -3.53 -19.24
C ARG A 126 -3.13 -3.38 -18.18
N PRO A 127 -3.44 -2.15 -17.72
CA PRO A 127 -4.48 -1.94 -16.73
C PRO A 127 -5.87 -2.09 -17.35
N GLY A 128 -6.80 -2.64 -16.59
CA GLY A 128 -8.18 -2.87 -17.03
C GLY A 128 -9.09 -3.38 -15.92
N PHE A 129 -10.27 -3.85 -16.33
CA PHE A 129 -11.30 -4.37 -15.44
C PHE A 129 -11.67 -5.81 -15.81
N ILE A 130 -11.94 -6.65 -14.82
CA ILE A 130 -12.46 -8.01 -15.04
C ILE A 130 -13.99 -7.97 -14.97
N MET A 131 -14.63 -8.42 -16.04
CA MET A 131 -16.08 -8.43 -16.20
C MET A 131 -16.62 -9.84 -16.38
N PRO A 132 -17.88 -10.12 -15.96
CA PRO A 132 -18.53 -11.39 -16.26
C PRO A 132 -18.55 -11.65 -17.76
N ASN A 133 -18.32 -12.89 -18.14
CA ASN A 133 -18.40 -13.28 -19.53
C ASN A 133 -19.87 -13.33 -19.98
N LYS A 134 -20.13 -12.96 -21.24
CA LYS A 134 -21.47 -13.10 -21.86
C LYS A 134 -21.90 -14.56 -21.90
N ASP A 135 -20.95 -15.49 -22.04
CA ASP A 135 -21.17 -16.90 -21.80
C ASP A 135 -20.94 -17.19 -20.30
N PRO A 136 -22.00 -17.48 -19.52
CA PRO A 136 -21.86 -17.75 -18.09
C PRO A 136 -21.06 -19.03 -17.79
N THR A 137 -20.84 -19.88 -18.79
CA THR A 137 -20.03 -21.09 -18.70
C THR A 137 -18.58 -20.88 -19.11
N ALA A 138 -18.16 -19.65 -19.39
CA ALA A 138 -16.77 -19.27 -19.67
C ALA A 138 -16.16 -18.45 -18.50
N PRO A 139 -14.82 -18.39 -18.36
CA PRO A 139 -14.17 -17.50 -17.39
C PRO A 139 -14.47 -16.03 -17.69
N ALA A 140 -14.43 -15.19 -16.65
CA ALA A 140 -14.53 -13.74 -16.75
C ALA A 140 -13.46 -13.17 -17.70
N THR A 141 -13.75 -12.01 -18.30
CA THR A 141 -12.94 -11.42 -19.37
C THR A 141 -12.42 -10.04 -19.00
N TRP A 142 -11.25 -9.71 -19.52
CA TRP A 142 -10.68 -8.37 -19.41
C TRP A 142 -11.40 -7.36 -20.32
N PHE A 143 -11.75 -6.22 -19.74
CA PHE A 143 -12.08 -4.98 -20.43
C PHE A 143 -10.91 -3.99 -20.26
N LEU A 144 -10.29 -3.58 -21.37
CA LEU A 144 -9.17 -2.64 -21.36
C LEU A 144 -9.66 -1.27 -21.84
N PRO A 145 -9.73 -0.25 -20.97
CA PRO A 145 -10.17 1.08 -21.37
C PRO A 145 -9.16 1.75 -22.31
N ASP A 146 -9.67 2.52 -23.26
CA ASP A 146 -8.88 3.26 -24.23
C ASP A 146 -9.09 4.77 -24.00
N ALA A 147 -8.03 5.47 -23.60
CA ALA A 147 -8.09 6.90 -23.31
C ALA A 147 -8.10 7.79 -24.56
N ARG A 148 -7.90 7.25 -25.78
CA ARG A 148 -7.83 7.96 -27.09
C ARG A 148 -7.37 9.43 -27.02
N GLY A 149 -6.16 9.65 -26.53
CA GLY A 149 -5.52 10.99 -26.52
C GLY A 149 -6.13 12.00 -25.54
N GLY A 150 -7.13 11.60 -24.76
CA GLY A 150 -7.69 12.38 -23.67
C GLY A 150 -6.90 12.22 -22.37
N THR A 151 -7.04 13.21 -21.51
CA THR A 151 -6.67 13.12 -20.08
C THR A 151 -7.97 13.16 -19.29
N ASN A 152 -8.15 12.27 -18.28
CA ASN A 152 -9.37 12.16 -17.47
C ASN A 152 -10.63 11.74 -18.24
N VAL A 153 -10.58 10.66 -19.03
CA VAL A 153 -11.78 10.10 -19.66
C VAL A 153 -12.49 9.20 -18.65
N ASP A 154 -13.72 9.53 -18.26
CA ASP A 154 -14.52 8.66 -17.37
C ASP A 154 -14.78 7.30 -18.04
N VAL A 155 -14.62 6.23 -17.26
CA VAL A 155 -14.96 4.87 -17.68
C VAL A 155 -16.40 4.58 -17.24
N PRO A 156 -17.34 4.36 -18.17
CA PRO A 156 -18.76 4.31 -17.81
C PRO A 156 -19.11 3.09 -16.94
N ASN A 157 -19.90 3.32 -15.88
CA ASN A 157 -20.28 2.28 -14.91
C ASN A 157 -21.09 1.14 -15.52
N GLU A 158 -21.87 1.40 -16.57
CA GLU A 158 -22.59 0.37 -17.32
C GLU A 158 -21.67 -0.63 -18.04
N VAL A 159 -20.38 -0.30 -18.17
CA VAL A 159 -19.37 -1.15 -18.78
C VAL A 159 -18.55 -1.92 -17.75
N ILE A 160 -18.22 -1.28 -16.61
CA ILE A 160 -17.24 -1.81 -15.65
C ILE A 160 -17.81 -2.17 -14.27
N GLY A 161 -19.02 -1.70 -13.94
CA GLY A 161 -19.66 -1.93 -12.66
C GLY A 161 -20.55 -3.17 -12.69
N MET A 162 -20.43 -4.02 -11.69
CA MET A 162 -21.36 -5.12 -11.45
C MET A 162 -22.24 -4.78 -10.25
N GLN A 163 -23.56 -4.83 -10.42
CA GLN A 163 -24.52 -4.56 -9.35
C GLN A 163 -24.98 -5.88 -8.73
N MET A 164 -24.78 -6.04 -7.43
CA MET A 164 -25.30 -7.13 -6.63
C MET A 164 -26.57 -6.68 -5.91
N ALA A 165 -27.56 -7.58 -5.85
CA ALA A 165 -28.79 -7.31 -5.12
C ALA A 165 -28.50 -6.96 -3.66
N ARG A 166 -29.29 -6.02 -3.12
CA ARG A 166 -29.34 -5.74 -1.68
C ARG A 166 -29.67 -6.98 -0.86
N ASN A 167 -29.05 -7.09 0.31
CA ASN A 167 -29.40 -8.09 1.29
C ASN A 167 -30.74 -7.72 1.95
N THR A 168 -31.78 -8.52 1.77
CA THR A 168 -33.13 -8.20 2.28
C THR A 168 -33.36 -8.56 3.74
N GLY A 169 -32.40 -9.22 4.40
CA GLY A 169 -32.57 -9.69 5.77
C GLY A 169 -33.66 -10.75 5.96
N SER A 170 -34.29 -11.23 4.88
CA SER A 170 -35.52 -12.04 4.91
C SER A 170 -35.32 -13.52 5.31
N GLY A 171 -34.17 -13.89 5.84
CA GLY A 171 -33.95 -15.20 6.46
C GLY A 171 -34.47 -15.24 7.90
N ASN A 172 -35.36 -16.18 8.21
CA ASN A 172 -35.74 -16.47 9.60
C ASN A 172 -34.54 -17.09 10.35
N GLY A 173 -33.95 -16.36 11.30
CA GLY A 173 -32.86 -16.83 12.18
C GLY A 173 -31.44 -16.63 11.62
N ASN A 174 -30.45 -17.25 12.28
CA ASN A 174 -28.99 -17.15 12.00
C ASN A 174 -28.55 -17.54 10.56
N ASN A 175 -29.49 -17.83 9.65
CA ASN A 175 -29.29 -18.36 8.30
C ASN A 175 -29.73 -17.39 7.19
N ASN A 176 -29.57 -16.07 7.39
CA ASN A 176 -29.85 -15.11 6.31
C ASN A 176 -28.84 -15.30 5.16
N LYS A 177 -29.30 -15.95 4.08
CA LYS A 177 -28.53 -16.24 2.86
C LYS A 177 -28.18 -14.92 2.17
N PRO A 178 -26.89 -14.54 2.08
CA PRO A 178 -26.51 -13.29 1.43
C PRO A 178 -26.65 -13.44 -0.10
N PRO A 179 -26.96 -12.36 -0.84
CA PRO A 179 -26.72 -12.31 -2.27
C PRO A 179 -25.24 -12.58 -2.58
N VAL A 180 -24.98 -13.36 -3.63
CA VAL A 180 -23.63 -13.76 -4.04
C VAL A 180 -23.38 -13.47 -5.51
N LEU A 181 -22.17 -12.97 -5.79
CA LEU A 181 -21.59 -12.88 -7.13
C LEU A 181 -20.41 -13.85 -7.18
N SER A 182 -20.40 -14.75 -8.17
CA SER A 182 -19.34 -15.73 -8.37
C SER A 182 -18.76 -15.59 -9.77
N LEU A 183 -17.44 -15.47 -9.86
CA LEU A 183 -16.69 -15.34 -11.11
C LEU A 183 -15.58 -16.37 -11.15
N ARG A 184 -15.46 -17.09 -12.26
CA ARG A 184 -14.22 -17.80 -12.58
C ARG A 184 -13.25 -16.79 -13.16
N MET A 185 -12.14 -16.58 -12.48
CA MET A 185 -11.18 -15.54 -12.85
C MET A 185 -10.48 -15.89 -14.19
N PRO A 186 -10.00 -14.89 -14.97
CA PRO A 186 -9.20 -15.10 -16.18
C PRO A 186 -7.84 -15.75 -15.84
N ASP A 187 -6.81 -15.73 -16.69
CA ASP A 187 -5.54 -16.39 -16.35
C ASP A 187 -4.72 -15.67 -15.27
N ASN A 188 -4.91 -14.37 -15.05
CA ASN A 188 -4.14 -13.67 -14.04
C ASN A 188 -4.80 -12.35 -13.67
N ILE A 189 -4.39 -11.82 -12.52
CA ILE A 189 -4.56 -10.43 -12.14
C ILE A 189 -3.35 -10.02 -11.31
N VAL A 190 -2.67 -8.94 -11.70
CA VAL A 190 -1.54 -8.38 -10.95
C VAL A 190 -1.94 -6.98 -10.47
N SER A 191 -1.52 -6.60 -9.26
CA SER A 191 -1.84 -5.29 -8.68
C SER A 191 -3.35 -5.03 -8.65
N GLY A 192 -4.12 -6.07 -8.34
CA GLY A 192 -5.57 -6.06 -8.42
C GLY A 192 -6.25 -5.48 -7.20
N ARG A 193 -7.39 -4.83 -7.41
CA ARG A 193 -8.30 -4.35 -6.37
C ARG A 193 -9.73 -4.74 -6.69
N VAL A 194 -10.39 -5.37 -5.71
CA VAL A 194 -11.83 -5.61 -5.73
C VAL A 194 -12.50 -4.50 -4.91
N TYR A 195 -13.01 -3.47 -5.58
CA TYR A 195 -13.74 -2.38 -4.94
C TYR A 195 -15.20 -2.77 -4.70
N LEU A 196 -15.70 -2.42 -3.53
CA LEU A 196 -17.06 -2.66 -3.06
C LEU A 196 -17.65 -1.34 -2.56
N SER A 197 -18.81 -0.93 -3.07
CA SER A 197 -19.38 0.39 -2.79
C SER A 197 -20.91 0.39 -2.72
N GLU A 198 -21.47 1.21 -1.86
CA GLU A 198 -22.92 1.47 -1.79
C GLU A 198 -23.44 2.32 -2.96
N ASP A 199 -22.56 3.14 -3.55
CA ASP A 199 -22.87 4.04 -4.66
C ASP A 199 -21.91 3.80 -5.83
N PRO A 200 -22.28 4.11 -7.08
CA PRO A 200 -21.39 3.96 -8.22
C PRO A 200 -20.11 4.78 -8.04
N LEU A 201 -18.95 4.15 -8.26
CA LEU A 201 -17.65 4.82 -8.24
C LEU A 201 -17.32 5.39 -9.63
N VAL A 202 -16.44 6.38 -9.69
CA VAL A 202 -15.96 6.97 -10.94
C VAL A 202 -14.50 6.60 -11.13
N PHE A 203 -14.23 5.79 -12.16
CA PHE A 203 -12.88 5.53 -12.64
C PHE A 203 -12.60 6.41 -13.84
N ARG A 204 -11.37 6.91 -13.95
CA ARG A 204 -10.94 7.71 -15.12
C ARG A 204 -9.74 7.07 -15.76
N CYS A 205 -9.55 7.31 -17.04
CA CYS A 205 -8.38 6.86 -17.75
C CYS A 205 -7.62 8.01 -18.41
N HIS A 206 -6.31 7.84 -18.53
CA HIS A 206 -5.40 8.83 -19.08
C HIS A 206 -4.50 8.20 -20.14
N ALA A 207 -4.21 8.94 -21.20
CA ALA A 207 -3.14 8.56 -22.10
C ALA A 207 -1.79 8.61 -21.36
N SER A 208 -1.00 7.54 -21.47
CA SER A 208 0.36 7.49 -20.92
C SER A 208 1.38 7.38 -22.05
N ASN A 209 2.56 7.98 -21.83
CA ASN A 209 3.71 7.83 -22.72
C ASN A 209 4.51 6.54 -22.43
N ALA A 210 3.92 5.56 -21.75
CA ALA A 210 4.58 4.27 -21.50
C ALA A 210 4.95 3.60 -22.84
N THR A 211 5.97 2.75 -22.83
CA THR A 211 6.66 2.14 -24.00
C THR A 211 5.73 1.47 -25.02
N PHE A 212 4.46 1.22 -24.67
CA PHE A 212 3.43 0.61 -25.53
C PHE A 212 2.25 1.54 -25.88
N GLY A 213 2.35 2.86 -25.68
CA GLY A 213 1.28 3.82 -25.99
C GLY A 213 0.00 3.60 -25.17
N GLY A 214 0.14 3.22 -23.91
CA GLY A 214 -0.92 2.65 -23.09
C GLY A 214 -1.82 3.65 -22.35
N THR A 215 -3.00 3.18 -21.95
CA THR A 215 -3.90 3.84 -21.00
C THR A 215 -3.43 3.59 -19.56
N THR A 216 -3.51 4.58 -18.67
CA THR A 216 -3.51 4.37 -17.20
C THR A 216 -4.91 4.60 -16.63
N ILE A 217 -5.19 4.00 -15.46
CA ILE A 217 -6.46 4.17 -14.75
C ILE A 217 -6.21 4.97 -13.47
N ALA A 218 -6.93 6.07 -13.31
CA ALA A 218 -7.07 6.78 -12.06
C ALA A 218 -8.22 6.16 -11.25
N GLN A 219 -7.89 5.77 -10.03
CA GLN A 219 -8.79 5.13 -9.07
C GLN A 219 -9.70 6.16 -8.39
N PRO A 220 -10.87 5.74 -7.88
CA PRO A 220 -11.78 6.60 -7.14
C PRO A 220 -11.11 7.20 -5.90
N SER A 221 -11.31 8.49 -5.66
CA SER A 221 -10.71 9.18 -4.51
C SER A 221 -11.64 9.26 -3.31
N ALA A 222 -11.22 8.66 -2.19
CA ALA A 222 -11.86 8.83 -0.89
C ALA A 222 -11.58 10.21 -0.23
N LEU A 223 -10.73 11.04 -0.84
CA LEU A 223 -10.17 12.24 -0.20
C LEU A 223 -10.75 13.56 -0.71
N LEU A 224 -11.31 13.58 -1.93
CA LEU A 224 -11.59 14.80 -2.68
C LEU A 224 -13.09 15.17 -2.69
N PRO A 225 -13.62 15.84 -1.64
CA PRO A 225 -15.06 16.10 -1.45
C PRO A 225 -15.73 16.92 -2.57
N SER A 226 -14.97 17.76 -3.27
CA SER A 226 -15.48 18.66 -4.31
C SER A 226 -15.43 18.10 -5.74
N ASN A 227 -14.56 17.12 -6.01
CA ASN A 227 -14.21 16.73 -7.39
C ASN A 227 -14.36 15.22 -7.66
N ASP A 228 -14.63 14.40 -6.65
CA ASP A 228 -14.89 12.97 -6.82
C ASP A 228 -16.12 12.52 -6.00
N PRO A 229 -17.20 12.02 -6.64
CA PRO A 229 -18.35 11.46 -5.94
C PRO A 229 -18.00 10.32 -4.96
N ALA A 230 -16.91 9.58 -5.19
CA ALA A 230 -16.46 8.52 -4.29
C ALA A 230 -16.18 9.03 -2.86
N SER A 231 -15.81 10.31 -2.73
CA SER A 231 -15.60 10.94 -1.42
C SER A 231 -16.87 10.96 -0.53
N LYS A 232 -18.06 10.79 -1.12
CA LYS A 232 -19.35 10.74 -0.43
C LYS A 232 -19.97 9.33 -0.37
N ALA A 233 -19.39 8.36 -1.08
CA ALA A 233 -19.87 6.98 -1.10
C ALA A 233 -19.27 6.17 0.06
N ARG A 234 -20.00 5.22 0.65
CA ARG A 234 -19.37 4.22 1.52
C ARG A 234 -18.74 3.14 0.65
N PHE A 235 -17.42 3.01 0.69
CA PHE A 235 -16.70 2.02 -0.11
C PHE A 235 -15.39 1.57 0.54
N GLY A 236 -14.90 0.42 0.11
CA GLY A 236 -13.60 -0.15 0.46
C GLY A 236 -13.10 -1.07 -0.65
N PHE A 237 -11.94 -1.68 -0.47
CA PHE A 237 -11.40 -2.63 -1.42
C PHE A 237 -10.57 -3.74 -0.75
N VAL A 238 -10.44 -4.86 -1.46
CA VAL A 238 -9.49 -5.94 -1.15
C VAL A 238 -8.41 -5.95 -2.23
N GLU A 239 -7.15 -6.02 -1.83
CA GLU A 239 -6.02 -6.12 -2.76
C GLU A 239 -5.70 -7.58 -3.05
N LEU A 240 -5.36 -7.89 -4.29
CA LEU A 240 -4.85 -9.21 -4.66
C LEU A 240 -3.88 -9.19 -5.83
N THR A 241 -3.00 -10.17 -5.85
CA THR A 241 -2.28 -10.61 -7.05
C THR A 241 -2.43 -12.10 -7.16
N TRP A 242 -2.95 -12.58 -8.28
CA TRP A 242 -3.01 -13.99 -8.61
C TRP A 242 -2.41 -14.22 -9.99
N ARG A 243 -1.36 -15.05 -10.04
CA ARG A 243 -0.53 -15.26 -11.24
C ARG A 243 0.10 -16.65 -11.21
N SER A 244 0.62 -17.07 -12.36
CA SER A 244 1.55 -18.22 -12.38
C SER A 244 2.81 -17.89 -11.57
N ILE A 245 3.21 -18.82 -10.70
CA ILE A 245 4.41 -18.70 -9.86
C ILE A 245 5.59 -19.54 -10.38
N ASP A 246 5.36 -20.45 -11.33
CA ASP A 246 6.41 -21.29 -11.91
C ASP A 246 6.36 -21.28 -13.45
N VAL A 247 7.34 -20.62 -14.07
CA VAL A 247 7.54 -20.60 -15.53
C VAL A 247 8.23 -21.87 -16.05
N ALA A 248 8.91 -22.64 -15.19
CA ALA A 248 9.63 -23.85 -15.56
C ALA A 248 8.78 -25.13 -15.39
N ALA A 249 7.84 -25.15 -14.44
CA ALA A 249 6.98 -26.32 -14.18
C ALA A 249 5.55 -26.22 -14.73
N GLN A 250 5.18 -25.14 -15.45
CA GLN A 250 3.90 -25.00 -16.17
C GLN A 250 2.64 -25.50 -15.42
N ALA A 251 2.50 -25.28 -14.09
CA ALA A 251 1.29 -25.76 -13.40
C ALA A 251 0.88 -25.06 -12.11
N LYS A 252 1.72 -24.27 -11.45
CA LYS A 252 1.36 -23.68 -10.14
C LYS A 252 1.02 -22.20 -10.21
N ARG A 253 -0.10 -21.82 -9.59
CA ARG A 253 -0.59 -20.44 -9.53
C ARG A 253 -0.58 -19.99 -8.08
N GLY A 254 0.00 -18.83 -7.78
CA GLY A 254 0.02 -18.28 -6.42
C GLY A 254 -0.92 -17.09 -6.31
N ILE A 255 -1.53 -16.93 -5.14
CA ILE A 255 -2.28 -15.74 -4.75
C ILE A 255 -1.64 -15.07 -3.54
N TYR A 256 -1.61 -13.74 -3.60
CA TYR A 256 -1.41 -12.83 -2.47
C TYR A 256 -2.67 -12.01 -2.34
N ALA A 257 -3.21 -11.87 -1.13
CA ALA A 257 -4.35 -11.00 -0.88
C ALA A 257 -4.30 -10.39 0.51
N ASN A 258 -4.87 -9.19 0.66
CA ASN A 258 -4.92 -8.48 1.93
C ASN A 258 -6.13 -7.53 2.03
N LEU A 259 -6.57 -7.30 3.28
CA LEU A 259 -7.40 -6.16 3.63
C LEU A 259 -6.47 -4.98 3.95
N SER A 260 -6.60 -3.88 3.21
CA SER A 260 -5.73 -2.71 3.34
C SER A 260 -6.49 -1.53 3.93
N PHE A 261 -5.98 -0.99 5.03
CA PHE A 261 -6.45 0.22 5.71
C PHE A 261 -5.37 1.32 5.68
N VAL A 262 -4.33 1.15 4.86
CA VAL A 262 -3.22 2.09 4.70
C VAL A 262 -3.68 3.48 4.24
N ASP A 263 -4.79 3.56 3.50
CA ASP A 263 -5.35 4.82 3.03
C ASP A 263 -6.58 5.25 3.87
N TRP A 264 -7.52 4.34 4.13
CA TRP A 264 -8.66 4.58 5.00
C TRP A 264 -9.35 3.27 5.40
N VAL A 265 -10.16 3.35 6.45
CA VAL A 265 -11.16 2.35 6.81
C VAL A 265 -12.56 2.92 6.61
N GLY A 266 -13.49 2.13 6.06
CA GLY A 266 -14.86 2.58 5.79
C GLY A 266 -15.88 1.45 5.74
N MET A 267 -15.89 0.70 4.65
CA MET A 267 -16.75 -0.48 4.50
C MET A 267 -16.19 -1.67 5.30
N LEU A 268 -17.04 -2.41 6.02
CA LEU A 268 -16.59 -3.61 6.74
C LEU A 268 -16.37 -4.76 5.75
N LEU A 269 -15.11 -5.05 5.48
CA LEU A 269 -14.68 -6.11 4.57
C LEU A 269 -14.05 -7.28 5.33
N GLY A 270 -14.26 -8.48 4.82
CA GLY A 270 -13.56 -9.69 5.25
C GLY A 270 -13.24 -10.58 4.06
N MET A 271 -12.26 -11.48 4.20
CA MET A 271 -11.87 -12.38 3.13
C MET A 271 -11.46 -13.77 3.65
N SER A 272 -11.57 -14.76 2.79
CA SER A 272 -10.95 -16.07 2.99
C SER A 272 -10.47 -16.66 1.67
N ILE A 273 -9.45 -17.51 1.74
CA ILE A 273 -8.95 -18.27 0.60
C ILE A 273 -8.81 -19.72 1.01
N LYS A 274 -9.19 -20.63 0.12
CA LYS A 274 -9.03 -22.07 0.28
C LYS A 274 -8.19 -22.64 -0.85
N GLU A 275 -7.24 -23.50 -0.49
CA GLU A 275 -6.39 -24.23 -1.44
C GLU A 275 -7.13 -25.39 -2.13
N ALA A 276 -6.69 -25.74 -3.35
CA ALA A 276 -7.18 -26.91 -4.08
C ALA A 276 -6.90 -28.23 -3.34
N ARG A 277 -7.80 -29.21 -3.49
CA ARG A 277 -7.73 -30.50 -2.76
C ARG A 277 -6.40 -31.22 -2.98
N GLY A 278 -5.64 -31.44 -1.90
CA GLY A 278 -4.42 -32.26 -1.89
C GLY A 278 -3.37 -31.79 -0.89
N ALA A 279 -3.35 -30.49 -0.59
CA ALA A 279 -2.72 -29.94 0.60
C ALA A 279 -3.66 -30.11 1.81
N GLN A 280 -3.12 -29.96 3.02
CA GLN A 280 -3.93 -29.94 4.25
C GLN A 280 -5.08 -28.91 4.12
N GLN A 281 -6.15 -29.07 4.90
CA GLN A 281 -7.37 -28.25 4.83
C GLN A 281 -7.18 -26.79 5.31
N ASP A 282 -6.10 -26.14 4.88
CA ASP A 282 -5.69 -24.83 5.34
C ASP A 282 -6.52 -23.77 4.62
N LYS A 283 -7.68 -23.46 5.23
CA LYS A 283 -8.43 -22.25 4.93
C LYS A 283 -7.79 -21.10 5.68
N HIS A 284 -7.46 -20.03 4.97
CA HIS A 284 -6.98 -18.81 5.59
C HIS A 284 -8.14 -17.82 5.64
N VAL A 285 -8.47 -17.35 6.84
CA VAL A 285 -9.60 -16.46 7.08
C VAL A 285 -9.08 -15.18 7.72
N ILE A 286 -9.38 -14.05 7.08
CA ILE A 286 -9.14 -12.72 7.61
C ILE A 286 -10.51 -12.06 7.73
N PRO A 287 -11.16 -12.15 8.90
CA PRO A 287 -12.53 -11.66 9.08
C PRO A 287 -12.65 -10.14 8.99
N GLY A 288 -11.52 -9.43 9.06
CA GLY A 288 -11.46 -7.98 9.05
C GLY A 288 -12.09 -7.35 10.29
N LEU A 289 -12.62 -6.14 10.11
CA LEU A 289 -13.19 -5.36 11.20
C LEU A 289 -14.43 -6.04 11.74
N LYS A 290 -14.47 -6.17 13.05
CA LYS A 290 -15.56 -6.80 13.76
C LYS A 290 -16.73 -5.83 13.86
N GLY A 291 -17.67 -5.95 12.93
CA GLY A 291 -19.06 -5.74 13.32
C GLY A 291 -19.46 -6.83 14.32
N LYS A 292 -20.06 -6.50 15.46
CA LYS A 292 -20.83 -7.53 16.19
C LYS A 292 -21.98 -7.96 15.27
N GLY A 293 -22.45 -9.21 15.36
CA GLY A 293 -23.67 -9.61 14.67
C GLY A 293 -24.78 -8.60 14.95
N GLY A 294 -25.18 -7.82 13.93
CA GLY A 294 -26.16 -6.73 14.05
C GLY A 294 -25.61 -5.30 14.16
N ILE A 295 -24.31 -5.05 13.93
CA ILE A 295 -23.73 -3.70 13.85
C ILE A 295 -23.44 -3.32 12.39
N THR A 296 -23.82 -2.11 11.98
CA THR A 296 -23.58 -1.54 10.63
C THR A 296 -22.18 -0.95 10.50
N ASP A 297 -21.71 -0.79 9.26
CA ASP A 297 -20.46 -0.06 8.95
C ASP A 297 -20.44 1.32 9.62
N ALA A 298 -21.55 2.06 9.54
CA ALA A 298 -21.71 3.38 10.16
C ALA A 298 -21.49 3.35 11.69
N GLN A 299 -22.00 2.33 12.38
CA GLN A 299 -21.85 2.21 13.82
C GLN A 299 -20.38 1.96 14.20
N VAL A 300 -19.70 1.02 13.54
CA VAL A 300 -18.27 0.77 13.80
C VAL A 300 -17.43 2.02 13.53
N MET A 301 -17.68 2.70 12.41
CA MET A 301 -16.96 3.92 12.07
C MET A 301 -17.21 5.05 13.09
N ASN A 302 -18.42 5.17 13.62
CA ASN A 302 -18.74 6.14 14.68
C ASN A 302 -18.05 5.81 16.01
N GLU A 303 -17.98 4.53 16.39
CA GLU A 303 -17.28 4.07 17.59
C GLU A 303 -15.78 4.38 17.51
N MET A 304 -15.12 3.98 16.42
CA MET A 304 -13.70 4.27 16.20
C MET A 304 -13.42 5.78 16.14
N CYS A 305 -14.29 6.57 15.52
CA CYS A 305 -14.18 8.02 15.56
C CYS A 305 -14.33 8.62 16.95
N THR A 306 -15.21 8.05 17.78
CA THR A 306 -15.35 8.46 19.18
C THR A 306 -14.06 8.19 19.96
N GLU A 307 -13.39 7.08 19.69
CA GLU A 307 -12.07 6.80 20.29
C GLU A 307 -11.00 7.82 19.85
N LEU A 308 -10.94 8.17 18.57
CA LEU A 308 -10.04 9.23 18.09
C LEU A 308 -10.36 10.61 18.69
N GLU A 309 -11.63 10.91 18.93
CA GLU A 309 -12.05 12.12 19.64
C GLU A 309 -11.63 12.10 21.12
N ASN A 310 -11.68 10.94 21.78
CA ASN A 310 -11.17 10.76 23.13
C ASN A 310 -9.64 10.92 23.19
N VAL A 311 -8.91 10.41 22.18
CA VAL A 311 -7.48 10.67 22.02
C VAL A 311 -7.22 12.16 21.86
N ALA A 312 -8.00 12.84 21.01
CA ALA A 312 -7.89 14.28 20.79
C ALA A 312 -8.21 15.14 22.02
N ALA A 313 -8.97 14.61 22.97
CA ALA A 313 -9.32 15.26 24.24
C ALA A 313 -8.24 15.10 25.33
N LYS A 314 -7.16 14.33 25.09
CA LYS A 314 -6.06 14.18 26.05
C LYS A 314 -5.43 15.55 26.38
N PRO A 315 -4.98 15.77 27.64
CA PRO A 315 -4.36 17.02 28.06
C PRO A 315 -3.13 17.40 27.22
N GLY A 316 -2.79 18.69 27.19
CA GLY A 316 -1.59 19.20 26.51
C GLY A 316 -1.75 19.47 25.01
N GLY A 317 -2.89 19.11 24.40
CA GLY A 317 -3.25 19.50 23.04
C GLY A 317 -2.47 18.81 21.92
N LYS A 318 -1.35 18.13 22.20
CA LYS A 318 -0.51 17.36 21.26
C LYS A 318 -1.31 16.38 20.39
N HIS A 319 -2.35 15.79 20.96
CA HIS A 319 -3.19 14.78 20.31
C HIS A 319 -4.41 15.37 19.58
N ALA A 320 -4.65 16.68 19.64
CA ALA A 320 -5.90 17.29 19.18
C ALA A 320 -6.22 17.04 17.70
N TRP A 321 -5.21 16.81 16.87
CA TRP A 321 -5.35 16.54 15.43
C TRP A 321 -6.02 15.19 15.11
N TRP A 322 -5.97 14.18 15.99
CA TRP A 322 -6.45 12.82 15.70
C TRP A 322 -7.94 12.76 15.32
N LYS A 323 -8.78 13.65 15.86
CA LYS A 323 -10.21 13.75 15.47
C LYS A 323 -10.43 14.14 14.01
N HIS A 324 -9.43 14.74 13.35
CA HIS A 324 -9.54 15.22 11.97
C HIS A 324 -9.32 14.10 10.93
N LEU A 325 -9.12 12.86 11.35
CA LEU A 325 -9.09 11.69 10.47
C LEU A 325 -10.51 11.27 10.05
N CYS A 326 -11.50 11.53 10.91
CA CYS A 326 -12.90 11.21 10.65
C CYS A 326 -13.48 11.98 9.46
N ARG A 327 -14.12 11.29 8.51
CA ARG A 327 -14.88 11.90 7.41
C ARG A 327 -16.35 11.56 7.57
N ARG A 328 -17.16 12.61 7.67
CA ARG A 328 -18.58 12.52 8.00
C ARG A 328 -19.46 13.10 6.91
N ASP A 329 -20.65 12.54 6.77
CA ASP A 329 -21.78 13.16 6.10
C ASP A 329 -22.92 13.33 7.12
N GLY A 330 -23.24 14.58 7.47
CA GLY A 330 -24.11 14.87 8.60
C GLY A 330 -23.55 14.31 9.92
N THR A 331 -24.31 13.42 10.56
CA THR A 331 -23.95 12.75 11.81
C THR A 331 -23.28 11.39 11.60
N GLU A 332 -23.20 10.91 10.37
CA GLU A 332 -22.69 9.59 10.04
C GLU A 332 -21.22 9.66 9.65
N THR A 333 -20.37 8.83 10.28
CA THR A 333 -19.00 8.63 9.82
C THR A 333 -19.00 7.67 8.62
N LEU A 334 -18.60 8.19 7.45
CA LEU A 334 -18.44 7.40 6.23
C LEU A 334 -17.17 6.55 6.26
N ARG A 335 -16.08 7.16 6.75
CA ARG A 335 -14.75 6.56 6.83
C ARG A 335 -13.84 7.29 7.80
N ILE A 336 -12.72 6.67 8.14
CA ILE A 336 -11.61 7.26 8.88
C ILE A 336 -10.40 7.20 7.97
N LEU A 337 -9.82 8.36 7.66
CA LEU A 337 -8.60 8.43 6.86
C LEU A 337 -7.41 8.06 7.72
N SER A 338 -6.42 7.41 7.12
CA SER A 338 -5.13 7.22 7.76
C SER A 338 -4.37 8.55 7.90
N PRO A 339 -3.41 8.66 8.84
CA PRO A 339 -2.60 9.86 9.01
C PRO A 339 -1.87 10.32 7.75
N ASN A 340 -1.33 9.41 6.93
CA ASN A 340 -0.66 9.76 5.68
C ASN A 340 -1.64 10.37 4.67
N MET A 341 -2.90 9.95 4.65
CA MET A 341 -3.91 10.57 3.78
C MET A 341 -4.29 11.98 4.22
N VAL A 342 -4.29 12.26 5.53
CA VAL A 342 -4.46 13.64 6.03
C VAL A 342 -3.29 14.54 5.63
N LEU A 343 -2.09 13.96 5.49
CA LEU A 343 -0.86 14.69 5.16
C LEU A 343 -0.54 14.80 3.66
N SER A 344 -1.15 13.95 2.82
CA SER A 344 -0.88 13.86 1.37
C SER A 344 -1.66 14.86 0.52
N VAL A 345 -2.72 15.46 1.08
CA VAL A 345 -3.61 16.40 0.39
C VAL A 345 -3.50 17.78 1.03
N PRO A 346 -3.54 18.89 0.26
CA PRO A 346 -3.61 20.23 0.81
C PRO A 346 -4.73 20.41 1.86
N PRO A 347 -4.49 21.15 2.96
CA PRO A 347 -5.43 21.25 4.07
C PRO A 347 -6.77 21.89 3.69
N ASP A 348 -6.76 22.84 2.75
CA ASP A 348 -7.96 23.48 2.20
C ASP A 348 -8.86 22.49 1.44
N ILE A 349 -8.27 21.55 0.70
CA ILE A 349 -9.00 20.49 0.00
C ILE A 349 -9.63 19.50 1.00
N LEU A 350 -8.94 19.19 2.09
CA LEU A 350 -9.46 18.34 3.16
C LEU A 350 -10.47 19.04 4.10
N GLY A 351 -10.60 20.36 4.01
CA GLY A 351 -11.44 21.15 4.91
C GLY A 351 -10.91 21.23 6.34
N VAL A 352 -9.58 21.21 6.51
CA VAL A 352 -8.91 21.31 7.82
C VAL A 352 -7.97 22.52 7.86
N ASP A 353 -7.63 23.00 9.06
CA ASP A 353 -6.63 24.05 9.22
C ASP A 353 -5.22 23.49 8.90
N ALA A 354 -4.35 24.30 8.28
CA ALA A 354 -2.95 23.93 8.04
C ALA A 354 -2.22 23.55 9.34
N ALA A 355 -2.60 24.13 10.48
CA ALA A 355 -2.07 23.78 11.80
C ALA A 355 -2.31 22.30 12.18
N VAL A 356 -3.38 21.67 11.66
CA VAL A 356 -3.66 20.24 11.89
C VAL A 356 -2.56 19.38 11.26
N GLN A 357 -2.17 19.70 10.02
CA GLN A 357 -1.10 18.96 9.35
C GLN A 357 0.26 19.24 9.98
N GLU A 358 0.52 20.47 10.42
CA GLU A 358 1.76 20.79 11.13
C GLU A 358 1.88 20.00 12.44
N GLN A 359 0.79 19.91 13.20
CA GLN A 359 0.76 19.10 14.42
C GLN A 359 1.02 17.61 14.13
N ALA A 360 0.46 17.07 13.04
CA ALA A 360 0.73 15.70 12.63
C ALA A 360 2.19 15.49 12.16
N ARG A 361 2.82 16.47 11.49
CA ARG A 361 4.23 16.40 11.04
C ARG A 361 5.22 16.46 12.20
N THR A 362 4.90 17.16 13.27
CA THR A 362 5.76 17.31 14.48
C THR A 362 5.40 16.32 15.60
N TYR A 363 4.36 15.51 15.40
CA TYR A 363 3.78 14.64 16.42
C TYR A 363 4.79 13.67 17.06
N PHE A 364 5.73 13.15 16.27
CA PHE A 364 6.73 12.17 16.71
C PHE A 364 8.07 12.78 17.16
N ASP A 365 8.22 14.11 17.13
CA ASP A 365 9.54 14.76 17.27
C ASP A 365 10.28 14.33 18.56
N GLU A 366 9.59 14.33 19.71
CA GLU A 366 10.17 13.93 21.00
C GLU A 366 10.60 12.46 21.04
N TYR A 367 9.81 11.57 20.43
CA TYR A 367 10.16 10.15 20.34
C TYR A 367 11.36 9.93 19.42
N VAL A 368 11.39 10.64 18.28
CA VAL A 368 12.52 10.64 17.35
C VAL A 368 13.78 11.19 18.03
N ASP A 369 13.69 12.27 18.81
CA ASP A 369 14.81 12.80 19.58
C ASP A 369 15.38 11.74 20.55
N ALA A 370 14.52 11.05 21.29
CA ALA A 370 14.94 10.00 22.21
C ALA A 370 15.60 8.81 21.49
N VAL A 371 15.07 8.38 20.34
CA VAL A 371 15.69 7.35 19.49
C VAL A 371 17.06 7.80 19.00
N TRP A 372 17.18 9.04 18.52
CA TRP A 372 18.45 9.59 18.07
C TRP A 372 19.47 9.70 19.19
N GLN A 373 19.05 10.13 20.37
CA GLN A 373 19.93 10.26 21.54
C GLN A 373 20.44 8.90 22.01
N ARG A 374 19.57 7.89 22.10
CA ARG A 374 19.94 6.53 22.50
C ARG A 374 20.99 5.96 21.56
N TYR A 375 20.72 6.00 20.26
CA TYR A 375 21.56 5.34 19.27
C TYR A 375 22.80 6.15 18.84
N ALA A 376 23.07 7.26 19.55
CA ALA A 376 24.31 8.02 19.41
C ALA A 376 25.47 7.40 20.19
N THR A 377 25.18 6.46 21.11
CA THR A 377 26.18 5.84 21.98
C THR A 377 26.17 4.32 21.95
N GLU A 378 25.08 3.71 21.47
CA GLU A 378 24.90 2.28 21.28
C GLU A 378 24.29 2.06 19.89
N PRO A 379 24.66 1.03 19.11
CA PRO A 379 24.00 0.77 17.83
C PRO A 379 22.59 0.20 18.02
N LEU A 380 21.63 0.69 17.21
CA LEU A 380 20.41 -0.03 16.91
C LEU A 380 20.75 -1.15 15.93
N ARG A 381 20.49 -2.39 16.32
CA ARG A 381 20.66 -3.57 15.48
C ARG A 381 19.36 -3.78 14.70
N VAL A 382 19.41 -3.69 13.38
CA VAL A 382 18.24 -3.92 12.52
C VAL A 382 18.36 -5.30 11.88
N ASP A 383 17.44 -6.18 12.22
CA ASP A 383 17.29 -7.46 11.55
C ASP A 383 16.57 -7.25 10.21
N THR A 384 17.30 -7.43 9.10
CA THR A 384 16.72 -7.29 7.77
C THR A 384 15.70 -8.39 7.45
N GLN A 385 15.71 -9.50 8.20
CA GLN A 385 14.96 -10.74 7.95
C GLN A 385 15.14 -11.25 6.51
N ILE A 386 16.29 -10.93 5.90
CA ILE A 386 16.78 -11.51 4.66
C ILE A 386 18.03 -12.31 4.99
N SER A 387 18.07 -13.57 4.57
CA SER A 387 19.28 -14.39 4.64
C SER A 387 20.26 -14.04 3.51
N PRO A 388 21.59 -14.13 3.74
CA PRO A 388 22.57 -14.10 2.65
C PRO A 388 22.24 -15.14 1.58
N ALA A 389 22.50 -14.84 0.32
CA ALA A 389 22.30 -15.81 -0.75
C ALA A 389 23.23 -17.03 -0.58
N GLU A 390 22.70 -18.25 -0.60
CA GLU A 390 23.52 -19.44 -0.82
C GLU A 390 23.94 -19.52 -2.31
N PRO A 391 25.13 -20.06 -2.63
CA PRO A 391 25.56 -20.20 -4.02
C PRO A 391 24.55 -21.00 -4.86
N GLY A 392 23.94 -20.34 -5.87
CA GLY A 392 22.99 -20.98 -6.79
C GLY A 392 21.50 -20.70 -6.51
N GLN A 393 21.17 -19.95 -5.46
CA GLN A 393 19.80 -19.44 -5.25
C GLN A 393 19.62 -18.07 -5.93
N ASP A 394 18.46 -17.85 -6.55
CA ASP A 394 18.11 -16.52 -7.03
C ASP A 394 17.76 -15.61 -5.84
N GLY A 395 17.88 -14.31 -6.04
CA GLY A 395 17.74 -13.35 -4.95
C GLY A 395 16.30 -13.21 -4.41
N TRP A 396 15.33 -13.90 -4.99
CA TRP A 396 13.91 -13.68 -4.66
C TRP A 396 13.45 -14.56 -3.48
N ASP A 397 14.08 -15.71 -3.22
CA ASP A 397 13.67 -16.72 -2.21
C ASP A 397 14.25 -16.52 -0.78
N ARG A 398 14.78 -15.33 -0.44
CA ARG A 398 15.62 -15.13 0.76
C ARG A 398 14.91 -14.70 2.04
N ALA A 399 13.58 -14.75 2.09
CA ALA A 399 12.81 -14.48 3.31
C ALA A 399 12.84 -15.72 4.22
N ALA A 400 13.89 -15.88 5.01
CA ALA A 400 13.98 -16.97 5.97
C ALA A 400 13.30 -16.62 7.30
N THR A 401 12.70 -17.65 7.89
CA THR A 401 11.85 -17.71 9.09
C THR A 401 12.54 -17.27 10.39
N GLY A 402 12.85 -15.97 10.51
CA GLY A 402 12.98 -15.32 11.80
C GLY A 402 14.36 -14.80 12.22
N THR A 403 15.41 -14.88 11.40
CA THR A 403 16.64 -14.09 11.57
C THR A 403 17.35 -13.84 10.23
N GLY A 404 17.53 -12.58 9.84
CA GLY A 404 18.28 -12.16 8.65
C GLY A 404 19.64 -11.55 9.00
N SER A 405 20.29 -10.97 7.99
CA SER A 405 21.50 -10.18 8.20
C SER A 405 21.20 -9.00 9.13
N ILE A 406 22.05 -8.80 10.12
CA ILE A 406 21.91 -7.72 11.11
C ILE A 406 22.74 -6.53 10.66
N CYS A 407 22.10 -5.37 10.54
CA CYS A 407 22.79 -4.10 10.30
C CYS A 407 22.95 -3.32 11.61
N ASP A 408 24.14 -2.75 11.83
CA ASP A 408 24.37 -1.88 12.98
C ASP A 408 24.16 -0.42 12.57
N CYS A 409 23.12 0.19 13.12
CA CYS A 409 22.70 1.57 12.86
C CYS A 409 23.08 2.48 14.02
N THR A 410 23.90 3.49 13.75
CA THR A 410 24.31 4.50 14.74
C THR A 410 23.92 5.89 14.26
N THR A 411 23.51 6.74 15.19
CA THR A 411 23.38 8.20 14.95
C THR A 411 24.66 8.95 15.36
N ALA A 412 25.69 8.21 15.79
CA ALA A 412 26.98 8.71 16.25
C ALA A 412 27.87 9.19 15.09
N GLY A 413 28.01 10.51 14.95
CA GLY A 413 28.86 11.16 13.94
C GLY A 413 29.11 12.65 14.23
N GLY A 414 28.99 13.04 15.49
CA GLY A 414 29.02 14.41 15.99
C GLY A 414 27.60 14.91 16.29
N GLY A 415 27.41 15.61 17.42
CA GLY A 415 26.13 16.19 17.87
C GLY A 415 25.53 17.28 16.94
N SER A 416 25.75 17.14 15.64
CA SER A 416 25.34 17.99 14.52
C SER A 416 24.88 17.18 13.30
N SER A 417 24.99 15.84 13.26
CA SER A 417 24.49 15.04 12.13
C SER A 417 23.05 14.56 12.36
N ASN A 418 22.09 15.11 11.61
CA ASN A 418 20.69 14.65 11.51
C ASN A 418 20.56 13.30 10.77
N ILE A 419 21.57 12.42 10.83
CA ILE A 419 21.69 11.23 9.98
C ILE A 419 21.94 10.00 10.85
N MET A 420 21.11 8.97 10.67
CA MET A 420 21.39 7.61 11.11
C MET A 420 22.15 6.88 10.00
N THR A 421 23.27 6.25 10.35
CA THR A 421 24.10 5.47 9.43
C THR A 421 24.06 4.01 9.82
N CYS A 422 23.61 3.16 8.91
CA CYS A 422 23.47 1.72 9.06
C CYS A 422 24.56 1.02 8.25
N ASN A 423 25.40 0.24 8.93
CA ASN A 423 26.40 -0.61 8.29
C ASN A 423 25.86 -2.03 8.24
N CYS A 424 25.63 -2.53 7.02
CA CYS A 424 25.06 -3.84 6.77
C CYS A 424 26.12 -4.81 6.26
N PRO A 425 26.10 -6.08 6.71
CA PRO A 425 26.75 -7.17 6.01
C PRO A 425 26.23 -7.23 4.58
N ALA A 426 27.13 -7.48 3.63
CA ALA A 426 26.74 -7.58 2.24
C ALA A 426 25.84 -8.81 2.02
N VAL A 427 24.62 -8.58 1.53
CA VAL A 427 23.64 -9.66 1.32
C VAL A 427 23.84 -10.36 -0.03
N PHE A 428 24.58 -9.72 -0.97
CA PHE A 428 24.75 -10.20 -2.35
C PHE A 428 26.19 -10.28 -2.86
N GLN A 429 27.14 -9.53 -2.29
CA GLN A 429 28.55 -9.60 -2.67
C GLN A 429 29.45 -9.61 -1.43
N PRO A 430 30.16 -10.70 -1.14
CA PRO A 430 30.75 -10.96 0.18
C PRO A 430 31.86 -10.00 0.64
N GLU A 431 32.22 -8.97 -0.13
CA GLU A 431 33.46 -8.21 0.08
C GLU A 431 33.28 -6.75 0.55
N ASP A 432 32.09 -6.13 0.50
CA ASP A 432 31.89 -4.74 0.91
C ASP A 432 30.71 -4.54 1.89
N LEU A 433 30.99 -3.97 3.08
CA LEU A 433 29.95 -3.45 3.97
C LEU A 433 29.13 -2.39 3.23
N GLN A 434 27.82 -2.57 3.18
CA GLN A 434 26.94 -1.57 2.60
C GLN A 434 26.51 -0.57 3.66
N THR A 435 26.89 0.69 3.46
CA THR A 435 26.45 1.79 4.32
C THR A 435 25.18 2.41 3.74
N VAL A 436 24.11 2.44 4.53
CA VAL A 436 22.84 3.10 4.21
C VAL A 436 22.60 4.23 5.19
N SER A 437 22.18 5.39 4.71
CA SER A 437 21.93 6.56 5.55
C SER A 437 20.47 6.99 5.52
N PHE A 438 19.94 7.34 6.68
CA PHE A 438 18.59 7.85 6.88
C PHE A 438 18.67 9.22 7.54
N GLN A 439 18.06 10.23 6.92
CA GLN A 439 17.81 11.49 7.60
C GLN A 439 16.87 11.27 8.79
N ARG A 440 16.87 12.21 9.74
CA ARG A 440 15.87 12.25 10.80
C ARG A 440 14.45 12.36 10.20
N PRO A 441 13.53 11.43 10.51
CA PRO A 441 12.18 11.46 9.97
C PRO A 441 11.32 12.50 10.68
N THR A 442 10.39 13.09 9.94
CA THR A 442 9.24 13.79 10.49
C THR A 442 8.10 12.81 10.76
N GLY A 443 7.06 13.25 11.47
CA GLY A 443 5.82 12.49 11.61
C GLY A 443 5.19 12.12 10.25
N GLY A 444 5.29 12.99 9.23
CA GLY A 444 4.80 12.66 7.89
C GLY A 444 5.59 11.56 7.18
N ASP A 445 6.88 11.46 7.46
CA ASP A 445 7.70 10.35 6.95
C ASP A 445 7.32 9.05 7.65
N ILE A 446 7.16 9.08 8.97
CA ILE A 446 6.75 7.91 9.77
C ILE A 446 5.37 7.41 9.35
N PHE A 447 4.37 8.28 9.28
CA PHE A 447 3.01 7.87 8.90
C PHE A 447 2.90 7.36 7.47
N SER A 448 3.70 7.87 6.53
CA SER A 448 3.63 7.46 5.12
C SER A 448 4.49 6.25 4.79
N CYS A 449 5.56 6.02 5.57
CA CYS A 449 6.64 5.09 5.27
C CYS A 449 7.24 5.21 3.86
N SER A 450 7.03 6.34 3.18
CA SER A 450 7.32 6.49 1.75
C SER A 450 7.88 7.86 1.36
N THR A 451 7.95 8.80 2.32
CA THR A 451 8.58 10.12 2.14
C THR A 451 9.86 10.26 2.96
N GLY A 452 10.60 11.34 2.70
CA GLY A 452 11.81 11.68 3.42
C GLY A 452 12.79 10.51 3.46
N PRO A 453 13.33 10.12 4.64
CA PRO A 453 14.29 9.01 4.77
C PRO A 453 13.73 7.65 4.31
N PHE A 454 12.41 7.51 4.20
CA PHE A 454 11.76 6.29 3.77
C PHE A 454 11.34 6.32 2.28
N ALA A 455 11.74 7.35 1.52
CA ALA A 455 11.48 7.36 0.09
C ALA A 455 12.36 6.35 -0.68
N ALA A 456 11.75 5.61 -1.61
CA ALA A 456 12.44 4.61 -2.44
C ALA A 456 13.60 5.18 -3.25
N ALA A 457 13.44 6.40 -3.74
CA ALA A 457 14.46 7.08 -4.53
C ALA A 457 15.72 7.44 -3.74
N GLN A 458 15.66 7.56 -2.40
CA GLN A 458 16.83 7.93 -1.60
C GLN A 458 17.80 6.76 -1.43
N ASN A 459 17.28 5.54 -1.29
CA ASN A 459 18.08 4.34 -1.15
C ASN A 459 17.39 3.19 -1.93
N PRO A 460 17.68 3.04 -3.24
CA PRO A 460 16.98 2.10 -4.12
C PRO A 460 17.40 0.63 -3.95
N GLN A 461 18.44 0.37 -3.16
CA GLN A 461 18.98 -0.97 -2.94
C GLN A 461 18.01 -1.84 -2.13
N ILE A 462 18.03 -3.15 -2.36
CA ILE A 462 17.09 -4.10 -1.73
C ILE A 462 17.26 -4.13 -0.21
N GLU A 463 18.48 -4.06 0.28
CA GLU A 463 18.83 -4.01 1.70
C GLU A 463 18.24 -2.75 2.35
N ALA A 464 18.34 -1.61 1.65
CA ALA A 464 17.79 -0.36 2.13
C ALA A 464 16.24 -0.37 2.16
N ARG A 465 15.59 -1.13 1.27
CA ARG A 465 14.14 -1.38 1.36
C ARG A 465 13.79 -2.13 2.65
N GLN A 466 14.54 -3.17 3.01
CA GLN A 466 14.27 -3.90 4.26
C GLN A 466 14.53 -3.03 5.48
N LEU A 467 15.68 -2.36 5.55
CA LEU A 467 15.98 -1.42 6.64
C LEU A 467 14.86 -0.39 6.82
N ARG A 468 14.42 0.23 5.71
CA ARG A 468 13.33 1.19 5.72
C ARG A 468 12.06 0.62 6.32
N ALA A 469 11.66 -0.58 5.88
CA ALA A 469 10.44 -1.21 6.37
C ALA A 469 10.50 -1.42 7.90
N ARG A 470 11.63 -1.94 8.41
CA ARG A 470 11.82 -2.22 9.84
C ARG A 470 11.92 -0.96 10.69
N LEU A 471 12.65 0.04 10.20
CA LEU A 471 12.73 1.34 10.87
C LEU A 471 11.36 2.02 10.91
N CYS A 472 10.63 2.07 9.79
CA CYS A 472 9.31 2.69 9.77
C CYS A 472 8.32 1.99 10.70
N ALA A 473 8.22 0.66 10.62
CA ALA A 473 7.35 -0.12 11.52
C ALA A 473 7.70 0.10 13.00
N GLY A 474 9.00 0.17 13.32
CA GLY A 474 9.46 0.49 14.67
C GLY A 474 9.09 1.89 15.16
N PHE A 475 9.04 2.89 14.28
CA PHE A 475 8.53 4.23 14.63
C PHE A 475 7.02 4.25 14.79
N VAL A 476 6.26 3.68 13.84
CA VAL A 476 4.79 3.65 13.87
C VAL A 476 4.29 2.98 15.16
N ARG A 477 4.89 1.86 15.55
CA ARG A 477 4.55 1.08 16.75
C ARG A 477 5.26 1.54 18.02
N THR A 478 6.16 2.52 17.90
CA THR A 478 7.04 3.05 18.96
C THR A 478 7.79 1.98 19.76
N THR A 479 8.45 1.06 19.05
CA THR A 479 9.18 -0.07 19.65
C THR A 479 10.69 0.11 19.68
N LEU A 480 11.24 1.07 18.93
CA LEU A 480 12.69 1.32 18.81
C LEU A 480 13.39 1.67 20.13
N LEU A 481 12.68 2.00 21.21
CA LEU A 481 13.29 2.22 22.53
C LEU A 481 13.18 1.01 23.48
N LEU A 482 12.46 -0.04 23.08
CA LEU A 482 12.15 -1.21 23.91
C LEU A 482 13.27 -2.26 23.86
N ASP A 483 13.93 -2.41 22.72
CA ASP A 483 15.06 -3.32 22.51
C ASP A 483 16.11 -2.64 21.63
N SER A 484 17.36 -3.06 21.77
CA SER A 484 18.46 -2.72 20.85
C SER A 484 18.37 -3.46 19.51
N LEU A 485 17.50 -4.46 19.37
CA LEU A 485 17.21 -5.17 18.13
C LEU A 485 15.83 -4.78 17.58
N THR A 486 15.69 -4.58 16.27
CA THR A 486 14.37 -4.36 15.63
C THR A 486 14.24 -5.08 14.28
N PRO A 487 13.11 -5.76 14.01
CA PRO A 487 12.12 -6.18 14.99
C PRO A 487 12.74 -7.18 15.98
N SER A 488 12.31 -7.17 17.24
CA SER A 488 12.80 -8.10 18.28
C SER A 488 11.70 -9.05 18.71
N ILE A 489 12.04 -10.33 18.84
CA ILE A 489 11.14 -11.35 19.41
C ILE A 489 10.79 -11.10 20.89
N ASN A 490 11.60 -10.30 21.58
CA ASN A 490 11.33 -9.88 22.97
C ASN A 490 10.33 -8.73 23.06
N VAL A 491 9.95 -8.15 21.91
CA VAL A 491 8.95 -7.09 21.81
C VAL A 491 7.75 -7.64 21.01
N PRO A 492 6.92 -8.49 21.64
CA PRO A 492 5.73 -9.03 20.99
C PRO A 492 4.71 -7.93 20.72
N ALA A 493 3.70 -8.20 19.86
CA ALA A 493 2.66 -7.22 19.56
C ALA A 493 1.90 -6.68 20.77
N THR A 494 1.88 -7.39 21.90
CA THR A 494 1.33 -6.88 23.16
C THR A 494 2.10 -5.69 23.73
N GLU A 495 3.29 -5.37 23.22
CA GLU A 495 4.10 -4.19 23.58
C GLU A 495 3.97 -3.04 22.58
N TYR A 496 3.28 -3.24 21.45
CA TYR A 496 3.10 -2.19 20.45
C TYR A 496 2.12 -1.13 20.95
N TYR A 497 2.30 0.11 20.48
CA TYR A 497 1.38 1.22 20.72
C TYR A 497 1.15 1.53 22.21
N LYS A 498 2.19 1.35 23.04
CA LYS A 498 2.11 1.68 24.46
C LYS A 498 2.64 3.09 24.72
N THR A 499 1.86 3.86 25.47
CA THR A 499 2.35 5.03 26.18
C THR A 499 2.79 4.66 27.58
N GLY A 500 3.84 5.31 28.10
CA GLY A 500 4.27 5.15 29.47
C GLY A 500 5.75 5.38 29.65
N VAL A 501 6.25 5.03 30.84
CA VAL A 501 7.68 5.01 31.12
C VAL A 501 8.25 3.69 30.61
N HIS A 502 9.22 3.80 29.72
CA HIS A 502 10.02 2.69 29.23
C HIS A 502 11.38 2.75 29.90
N GLU A 503 11.70 1.73 30.70
CA GLU A 503 13.01 1.61 31.33
C GLU A 503 13.91 0.72 30.46
N TYR A 504 15.10 1.21 30.15
CA TYR A 504 16.16 0.40 29.58
C TYR A 504 17.47 0.67 30.30
N ARG A 505 18.07 -0.39 30.87
CA ARG A 505 19.34 -0.32 31.63
C ARG A 505 19.36 0.79 32.69
N GLY A 506 18.22 1.03 33.37
CA GLY A 506 18.11 2.06 34.41
C GLY A 506 17.91 3.49 33.90
N GLN A 507 17.71 3.69 32.59
CA GLN A 507 17.27 4.97 32.02
C GLN A 507 15.79 4.91 31.66
N GLU A 508 15.02 5.83 32.22
CA GLU A 508 13.60 5.99 31.94
C GLU A 508 13.40 6.97 30.78
N VAL A 509 12.62 6.54 29.77
CA VAL A 509 12.11 7.42 28.72
C VAL A 509 10.59 7.36 28.74
N TYR A 510 9.94 8.51 28.88
CA TYR A 510 8.50 8.60 28.77
C TYR A 510 8.09 8.71 27.29
N VAL A 511 7.28 7.77 26.82
CA VAL A 511 6.71 7.76 25.47
C VAL A 511 5.22 8.04 25.60
N ASP A 512 4.74 9.12 24.99
CA ASP A 512 3.33 9.52 24.98
C ASP A 512 2.72 9.47 23.58
N THR A 513 3.49 9.02 22.59
CA THR A 513 3.16 9.04 21.17
C THR A 513 3.24 7.63 20.61
N HIS A 514 2.36 7.35 19.67
CA HIS A 514 2.36 6.23 18.73
C HIS A 514 1.24 6.51 17.71
N ASP A 515 1.12 5.67 16.70
CA ASP A 515 0.01 5.75 15.76
C ASP A 515 -1.29 5.22 16.39
N TYR A 516 -2.17 6.14 16.82
CA TYR A 516 -3.47 5.80 17.40
C TYR A 516 -4.45 5.26 16.35
N TYR A 517 -4.29 5.60 15.07
CA TYR A 517 -5.12 5.06 14.00
C TYR A 517 -4.89 3.55 13.89
N SER A 518 -3.64 3.15 13.71
CA SER A 518 -3.24 1.75 13.63
C SER A 518 -3.60 0.95 14.90
N GLU A 519 -3.35 1.51 16.10
CA GLU A 519 -3.73 0.88 17.37
C GLU A 519 -5.23 0.60 17.45
N ILE A 520 -6.08 1.60 17.16
CA ILE A 520 -7.53 1.46 17.22
C ILE A 520 -7.99 0.43 16.19
N GLU A 521 -7.48 0.49 14.95
CA GLU A 521 -7.84 -0.50 13.93
C GLU A 521 -7.53 -1.94 14.35
N HIS A 522 -6.31 -2.23 14.83
CA HIS A 522 -5.97 -3.55 15.33
C HIS A 522 -6.89 -4.03 16.47
N ARG A 523 -7.38 -3.13 17.34
CA ARG A 523 -8.36 -3.51 18.36
C ARG A 523 -9.75 -3.87 17.79
N TYR A 524 -10.15 -3.25 16.69
CA TYR A 524 -11.45 -3.51 16.06
C TYR A 524 -11.40 -4.68 15.06
N LEU A 525 -10.21 -5.06 14.56
CA LEU A 525 -10.01 -6.26 13.76
C LEU A 525 -10.29 -7.51 14.63
N LYS A 526 -11.18 -8.41 14.18
CA LYS A 526 -11.67 -9.53 15.02
C LYS A 526 -10.55 -10.41 15.56
N ASP A 527 -9.51 -10.63 14.75
CA ASP A 527 -8.33 -11.42 15.10
C ASP A 527 -7.06 -10.54 15.21
N GLY A 528 -7.21 -9.21 15.17
CA GLY A 528 -6.08 -8.26 15.17
C GLY A 528 -5.33 -8.14 13.85
N PHE A 529 -5.75 -8.83 12.78
CA PHE A 529 -5.01 -8.90 11.52
C PHE A 529 -5.56 -7.98 10.42
N GLY A 530 -4.69 -7.13 9.86
CA GLY A 530 -5.00 -6.21 8.75
C GLY A 530 -3.87 -5.19 8.53
N TYR A 531 -3.75 -4.66 7.30
CA TYR A 531 -2.71 -3.67 6.97
C TYR A 531 -3.13 -2.26 7.41
N THR A 532 -2.69 -1.82 8.59
CA THR A 532 -3.06 -0.49 9.13
C THR A 532 -2.08 0.62 8.72
N PHE A 533 -0.87 0.24 8.28
CA PHE A 533 0.13 1.11 7.66
C PHE A 533 1.02 0.33 6.68
N SER A 534 1.78 1.00 5.80
CA SER A 534 2.46 0.37 4.65
C SER A 534 3.42 -0.79 4.95
N PHE A 535 3.91 -0.93 6.18
CA PHE A 535 4.88 -1.97 6.58
C PHE A 535 4.44 -2.77 7.82
N ASP A 536 3.13 -2.94 7.98
CA ASP A 536 2.53 -3.73 9.07
C ASP A 536 2.85 -5.24 9.00
N ASP A 537 3.39 -5.68 7.86
CA ASP A 537 3.92 -7.03 7.64
C ASP A 537 5.28 -7.25 8.32
N VAL A 538 5.94 -6.19 8.80
CA VAL A 538 7.15 -6.32 9.61
C VAL A 538 6.79 -6.82 10.99
N ASN A 539 7.10 -8.07 11.31
CA ASN A 539 6.90 -8.63 12.64
C ASN A 539 8.09 -9.51 13.02
N PRO A 540 8.39 -9.72 14.32
CA PRO A 540 9.39 -10.69 14.71
C PRO A 540 8.90 -12.12 14.40
N GLY A 541 9.79 -12.96 13.84
CA GLY A 541 9.48 -14.37 13.61
C GLY A 541 8.41 -14.61 12.53
N ILE A 542 7.35 -15.33 12.89
CA ILE A 542 6.28 -15.82 11.98
C ILE A 542 4.94 -15.10 12.15
N GLU A 543 4.92 -14.01 12.92
CA GLU A 543 3.70 -13.23 13.16
C GLU A 543 3.22 -12.55 11.87
N ASN A 544 1.89 -12.45 11.71
CA ASN A 544 1.24 -11.86 10.53
C ASN A 544 0.23 -10.77 10.95
N ALA A 545 0.72 -9.68 11.55
CA ALA A 545 -0.12 -8.57 11.95
C ALA A 545 -0.88 -7.94 10.76
N ALA A 546 -0.28 -7.94 9.58
CA ALA A 546 -0.90 -7.42 8.35
C ALA A 546 -2.07 -8.26 7.80
N GLY A 547 -2.22 -9.52 8.25
CA GLY A 547 -3.28 -10.40 7.74
C GLY A 547 -3.14 -10.73 6.25
N VAL A 548 -1.91 -10.80 5.74
CA VAL A 548 -1.66 -11.19 4.34
C VAL A 548 -1.90 -12.69 4.20
N ILE A 549 -2.63 -13.08 3.16
CA ILE A 549 -2.72 -14.48 2.74
C ILE A 549 -1.80 -14.65 1.53
N GLU A 550 -0.83 -15.54 1.67
CA GLU A 550 -0.04 -16.09 0.56
C GLU A 550 -0.40 -17.57 0.45
N MET A 551 -0.81 -18.00 -0.75
CA MET A 551 -1.26 -19.37 -0.96
C MET A 551 -0.90 -19.84 -2.37
N ALA A 552 -0.39 -21.06 -2.48
CA ALA A 552 -0.26 -21.77 -3.76
C ALA A 552 -1.59 -22.44 -4.13
N ASP A 553 -1.85 -22.54 -5.43
CA ASP A 553 -2.95 -23.27 -6.04
C ASP A 553 -4.33 -23.03 -5.40
N PRO A 554 -4.80 -21.75 -5.32
CA PRO A 554 -6.07 -21.43 -4.68
C PRO A 554 -7.28 -21.98 -5.47
N GLU A 555 -8.20 -22.66 -4.78
CA GLU A 555 -9.47 -23.15 -5.32
C GLU A 555 -10.47 -21.99 -5.45
N PHE A 556 -10.72 -21.29 -4.33
CA PHE A 556 -11.61 -20.14 -4.30
C PHE A 556 -11.21 -19.10 -3.25
N MET A 557 -11.66 -17.88 -3.48
CA MET A 557 -11.63 -16.77 -2.52
C MET A 557 -13.04 -16.27 -2.28
N ASN A 558 -13.41 -16.07 -1.02
CA ASN A 558 -14.64 -15.36 -0.65
C ASN A 558 -14.26 -13.98 -0.10
N ILE A 559 -14.89 -12.93 -0.62
CA ILE A 559 -14.86 -11.57 -0.08
C ILE A 559 -16.26 -11.26 0.48
N VAL A 560 -16.32 -10.69 1.67
CA VAL A 560 -17.57 -10.36 2.37
C VAL A 560 -17.65 -8.86 2.57
N ALA A 561 -18.78 -8.26 2.17
CA ALA A 561 -19.10 -6.85 2.47
C ALA A 561 -20.18 -6.77 3.56
N GLY A 562 -20.02 -5.91 4.56
CA GLY A 562 -20.97 -5.71 5.66
C GLY A 562 -20.72 -6.60 6.88
N GLY A 563 -19.45 -6.97 7.10
CA GLY A 563 -19.01 -7.71 8.27
C GLY A 563 -19.05 -9.23 8.12
N TRP A 564 -17.96 -9.86 8.55
CA TRP A 564 -17.75 -11.31 8.48
C TRP A 564 -18.64 -12.09 9.46
N LYS A 565 -19.20 -13.21 9.01
CA LYS A 565 -19.89 -14.19 9.86
C LYS A 565 -19.21 -15.55 9.80
N ASP A 566 -19.17 -16.24 10.92
CA ASP A 566 -18.63 -17.61 10.96
C ASP A 566 -19.42 -18.50 9.99
N GLY A 567 -18.70 -19.24 9.15
CA GLY A 567 -19.26 -20.03 8.06
C GLY A 567 -19.20 -19.34 6.69
N ASP A 568 -18.79 -18.07 6.59
CA ASP A 568 -18.54 -17.37 5.33
C ASP A 568 -17.29 -17.88 4.60
N GLU A 569 -16.42 -18.64 5.26
CA GLU A 569 -15.27 -19.30 4.65
C GLU A 569 -15.63 -20.57 3.89
N ARG A 570 -16.89 -21.04 3.99
CA ARG A 570 -17.35 -22.25 3.32
C ARG A 570 -17.56 -22.01 1.82
N PRO A 571 -17.61 -23.07 1.00
CA PRO A 571 -18.04 -22.96 -0.38
C PRO A 571 -19.40 -22.26 -0.50
N VAL A 572 -19.59 -21.46 -1.54
CA VAL A 572 -20.86 -20.72 -1.79
C VAL A 572 -22.07 -21.65 -1.77
N ALA A 573 -21.96 -22.85 -2.34
CA ALA A 573 -23.05 -23.84 -2.33
C ALA A 573 -23.51 -24.20 -0.91
N GLU A 574 -22.58 -24.28 0.05
CA GLU A 574 -22.90 -24.56 1.46
C GLU A 574 -23.46 -23.33 2.20
N ILE A 575 -23.00 -22.13 1.83
CA ILE A 575 -23.55 -20.87 2.38
C ILE A 575 -25.00 -20.65 1.90
N GLN A 576 -25.29 -21.06 0.67
CA GLN A 576 -26.61 -20.92 0.04
C GLN A 576 -27.57 -22.07 0.37
N ASN A 577 -27.13 -23.11 1.07
CA ASN A 577 -27.98 -24.22 1.54
C ASN A 577 -28.40 -23.99 2.97
#